data_AF-A0A374T823-F1
#
_entry.id   AF-A0A374T823-F1
#
_cell.length_a   1.000
_cell.length_b   1.000
_cell.length_c   1.000
_cell.angle_alpha   90.00
_cell.angle_beta   90.00
_cell.angle_gamma   90.00
#
_symmetry.space_group_name_H-M   'P 1'
#
loop_
_entity.id
_entity.type
_entity.pdbx_description
1 polymer ?
#
loop_
_entity_poly.entity_id
_entity_poly.type
_entity_poly.pdbx_seq_one_letter_code
_entity_poly.pdbx_strand_id
1 'polypeptide(L)'
;MNRISVKVKADSWLTTAAKEIRRIQTRWGIPSQRKFAVLLGVNGRTLAKLYADPPDESLTYGSVQQMFSNLMISVWTEFNTTEDVNQELKLLNQALANVMRAAFPPRKELVKKALQEMEHQQGNGLPIK
;
A
#
# COMPACT_ATOMS: atom_id res chain seq x y z
N MET A 1 25.51 -30.71 8.56
CA MET A 1 24.57 -29.67 9.05
C MET A 1 24.72 -28.43 8.17
N ASN A 2 23.89 -28.28 7.14
CA ASN A 2 23.90 -27.10 6.28
C ASN A 2 23.07 -25.99 6.93
N ARG A 3 23.73 -24.91 7.34
CA ARG A 3 23.08 -23.66 7.74
C ARG A 3 22.50 -23.03 6.47
N ILE A 4 21.23 -23.33 6.19
CA ILE A 4 20.43 -22.54 5.26
C ILE A 4 20.29 -21.18 5.93
N SER A 5 21.19 -20.26 5.60
CA SER A 5 21.06 -18.85 5.93
C SER A 5 19.89 -18.34 5.12
N VAL A 6 18.68 -18.45 5.69
CA VAL A 6 17.49 -17.77 5.19
C VAL A 6 17.80 -16.27 5.29
N LYS A 7 18.39 -15.71 4.23
CA LYS A 7 18.37 -14.28 4.00
C LYS A 7 16.89 -13.92 3.91
N VAL A 8 16.30 -13.47 5.00
CA VAL A 8 15.02 -12.76 4.99
C VAL A 8 15.26 -11.55 4.11
N LYS A 9 14.98 -11.70 2.81
CA LYS A 9 15.08 -10.62 1.83
C LYS A 9 14.12 -9.56 2.37
N ALA A 10 14.62 -8.38 2.72
CA ALA A 10 13.77 -7.29 3.16
C ALA A 10 12.64 -7.14 2.13
N ASP A 11 11.39 -7.26 2.57
CA ASP A 11 10.23 -7.17 1.68
C ASP A 11 10.36 -5.85 0.92
N SER A 12 10.56 -5.93 -0.40
CA SER A 12 10.67 -4.76 -1.26
C SER A 12 9.40 -3.92 -1.13
N TRP A 13 9.49 -2.61 -1.28
CA TRP A 13 8.32 -1.75 -1.35
C TRP A 13 7.33 -2.19 -2.45
N LEU A 14 7.84 -2.84 -3.51
CA LEU A 14 7.03 -3.48 -4.54
C LEU A 14 6.21 -4.66 -4.01
N THR A 15 6.74 -5.44 -3.07
CA THR A 15 6.00 -6.50 -2.37
C THR A 15 4.84 -5.90 -1.58
N THR A 16 5.07 -4.77 -0.89
CA THR A 16 3.99 -4.04 -0.21
C THR A 16 2.97 -3.52 -1.22
N ALA A 17 3.40 -2.91 -2.33
CA ALA A 17 2.50 -2.44 -3.39
C ALA A 17 1.64 -3.56 -3.97
N ALA A 18 2.24 -4.71 -4.30
CA ALA A 18 1.55 -5.87 -4.82
C ALA A 18 0.51 -6.41 -3.82
N LYS A 19 0.87 -6.50 -2.54
CA LYS A 19 -0.04 -6.92 -1.46
C LYS A 19 -1.24 -5.96 -1.33
N GLU A 20 -1.00 -4.66 -1.31
CA GLU A 20 -2.09 -3.67 -1.19
C GLU A 20 -3.00 -3.65 -2.42
N ILE A 21 -2.43 -3.67 -3.63
CA ILE A 21 -3.20 -3.70 -4.89
C ILE A 21 -4.02 -5.00 -5.00
N ARG A 22 -3.49 -6.14 -4.58
CA ARG A 22 -4.24 -7.42 -4.52
C ARG A 22 -5.36 -7.38 -3.48
N ARG A 23 -5.15 -6.73 -2.33
CA ARG A 23 -6.21 -6.52 -1.31
C ARG A 23 -7.33 -5.65 -1.85
N ILE A 24 -7.00 -4.57 -2.57
CA ILE A 24 -7.98 -3.72 -3.25
C ILE A 24 -8.78 -4.52 -4.27
N GLN A 25 -8.10 -5.28 -5.14
CA GLN A 25 -8.74 -6.14 -6.14
C GLN A 25 -9.75 -7.10 -5.49
N THR A 26 -9.35 -7.73 -4.39
CA THR A 26 -10.18 -8.68 -3.64
C THR A 26 -11.38 -7.97 -3.01
N ARG A 27 -11.15 -6.81 -2.36
CA ARG A 27 -12.20 -6.01 -1.72
C ARG A 27 -13.24 -5.50 -2.73
N TRP A 28 -12.81 -5.12 -3.92
CA TRP A 28 -13.71 -4.65 -5.00
C TRP A 28 -14.42 -5.80 -5.72
N GLY A 29 -14.11 -7.05 -5.39
CA GLY A 29 -14.77 -8.22 -5.99
C GLY A 29 -14.44 -8.39 -7.48
N ILE A 30 -13.23 -8.01 -7.93
CA ILE A 30 -12.84 -8.06 -9.35
C ILE A 30 -11.86 -9.22 -9.58
N PRO A 31 -12.34 -10.47 -9.79
CA PRO A 31 -11.46 -11.63 -9.94
C PRO A 31 -10.64 -11.58 -11.23
N SER A 32 -11.14 -10.90 -12.26
CA SER A 32 -10.45 -10.81 -13.56
C SER A 32 -9.29 -9.82 -13.49
N GLN A 33 -8.06 -10.34 -13.60
CA GLN A 33 -6.86 -9.50 -13.73
C GLN A 33 -6.94 -8.54 -14.92
N ARG A 34 -7.57 -8.97 -16.02
CA ARG A 34 -7.75 -8.11 -17.20
C ARG A 34 -8.65 -6.91 -16.89
N LYS A 35 -9.81 -7.13 -16.27
CA LYS A 35 -10.71 -6.04 -15.88
C LYS A 35 -10.04 -5.11 -14.86
N PHE A 36 -9.33 -5.69 -13.90
CA PHE A 36 -8.64 -4.90 -12.89
C PHE A 36 -7.47 -4.08 -13.46
N ALA A 37 -6.71 -4.63 -14.42
CA ALA A 37 -5.66 -3.88 -15.11
C ALA A 37 -6.19 -2.63 -15.82
N VAL A 38 -7.41 -2.69 -16.38
CA VAL A 38 -8.08 -1.53 -16.98
C VAL A 38 -8.34 -0.44 -15.94
N LEU A 39 -8.84 -0.79 -14.74
CA LEU A 39 -9.05 0.17 -13.65
C LEU A 39 -7.75 0.79 -13.14
N LEU A 40 -6.68 -0.01 -13.09
CA LEU A 40 -5.34 0.50 -12.76
C LEU A 40 -4.76 1.39 -13.88
N GLY A 41 -5.37 1.44 -15.06
CA GLY A 41 -4.87 2.16 -16.24
C GLY A 41 -3.57 1.59 -16.79
N VAL A 42 -3.37 0.28 -16.66
CA VAL A 42 -2.17 -0.41 -17.14
C VAL A 42 -2.53 -1.60 -18.02
N ASN A 43 -1.58 -2.07 -18.83
CA ASN A 43 -1.78 -3.30 -19.57
C ASN A 43 -1.61 -4.53 -18.65
N GLY A 44 -2.13 -5.68 -19.10
CA GLY A 44 -2.05 -6.93 -18.32
C GLY A 44 -0.62 -7.39 -18.03
N ARG A 45 0.36 -7.05 -18.88
CA ARG A 45 1.77 -7.40 -18.64
C ARG A 45 2.35 -6.61 -17.45
N THR A 46 2.02 -5.34 -17.32
CA THR A 46 2.42 -4.52 -16.16
C THR A 46 1.80 -5.03 -14.86
N LEU A 47 0.52 -5.43 -14.89
CA LEU A 47 -0.10 -6.05 -13.71
C LEU A 47 0.54 -7.42 -13.38
N ALA A 48 0.84 -8.23 -14.39
CA ALA A 48 1.53 -9.51 -14.20
C ALA A 48 2.92 -9.34 -13.58
N LYS A 49 3.67 -8.31 -14.01
CA LYS A 49 4.95 -7.92 -13.40
C LYS A 49 4.82 -7.58 -11.92
N LEU A 50 3.77 -6.85 -11.55
CA LEU A 50 3.51 -6.47 -10.16
C LEU A 50 3.12 -7.70 -9.32
N TYR A 51 2.39 -8.65 -9.90
CA TYR A 51 1.92 -9.86 -9.21
C TYR A 51 2.90 -11.04 -9.27
N ALA A 52 4.04 -10.89 -9.93
CA ALA A 52 5.11 -11.89 -9.89
C ALA A 52 5.61 -12.08 -8.45
N ASP A 53 6.23 -13.24 -8.19
CA ASP A 53 6.85 -13.55 -6.91
C ASP A 53 8.35 -13.86 -7.12
N PRO A 54 9.27 -12.93 -6.77
CA PRO A 54 9.00 -11.57 -6.31
C PRO A 54 8.51 -10.64 -7.45
N PRO A 55 7.89 -9.49 -7.12
CA PRO A 55 7.49 -8.50 -8.12
C PRO A 55 8.69 -8.03 -8.97
N ASP A 56 8.43 -7.75 -10.25
CA ASP A 56 9.46 -7.29 -11.19
C ASP A 56 9.98 -5.90 -10.82
N GLU A 57 11.30 -5.81 -10.57
CA GLU A 57 11.99 -4.60 -10.11
C GLU A 57 12.05 -3.48 -11.17
N SER A 58 11.66 -3.76 -12.42
CA SER A 58 11.52 -2.73 -13.47
C SER A 58 10.30 -1.81 -13.27
N LEU A 59 9.40 -2.14 -12.34
CA LEU A 59 8.28 -1.27 -11.99
C LEU A 59 8.74 -0.06 -11.17
N THR A 60 8.43 1.12 -11.67
CA THR A 60 8.78 2.37 -10.99
C THR A 60 7.75 2.75 -9.94
N TYR A 61 8.19 3.50 -8.93
CA TYR A 61 7.29 4.07 -7.92
C TYR A 61 6.21 4.95 -8.57
N GLY A 62 6.58 5.77 -9.56
CA GLY A 62 5.63 6.60 -10.31
C GLY A 62 4.55 5.79 -11.04
N SER A 63 4.91 4.63 -11.60
CA SER A 63 3.92 3.73 -12.20
C SER A 63 2.91 3.21 -11.18
N VAL A 64 3.36 2.86 -9.97
CA VAL A 64 2.46 2.42 -8.88
C VAL A 64 1.60 3.58 -8.38
N GLN A 65 2.15 4.79 -8.25
CA GLN A 65 1.35 5.97 -7.90
C GLN A 65 0.25 6.25 -8.93
N GLN A 66 0.55 6.13 -10.22
CA GLN A 66 -0.45 6.29 -11.28
C GLN A 66 -1.59 5.27 -11.14
N MET A 67 -1.28 4.01 -10.80
CA MET A 67 -2.29 2.99 -10.52
C MET A 67 -3.22 3.42 -9.37
N PHE A 68 -2.67 3.92 -8.26
CA PHE A 68 -3.46 4.42 -7.14
C PHE A 68 -4.30 5.65 -7.51
N SER A 69 -3.74 6.58 -8.29
CA SER A 69 -4.49 7.74 -8.78
C SER A 69 -5.69 7.31 -9.62
N ASN A 70 -5.52 6.33 -10.51
CA ASN A 70 -6.61 5.80 -11.33
C ASN A 70 -7.68 5.11 -10.45
N LEU A 71 -7.27 4.30 -9.47
CA LEU A 71 -8.21 3.68 -8.52
C LEU A 71 -9.04 4.74 -7.77
N MET A 72 -8.40 5.82 -7.28
CA MET A 72 -9.11 6.90 -6.57
C MET A 72 -10.18 7.57 -7.43
N ILE A 73 -9.95 7.69 -8.75
CA ILE A 73 -10.96 8.18 -9.69
C ILE A 73 -12.03 7.13 -9.96
N SER A 74 -11.65 5.85 -10.12
CA SER A 74 -12.60 4.76 -10.35
C SER A 74 -13.58 4.54 -9.20
N VAL A 75 -13.26 4.95 -7.96
CA VAL A 75 -14.21 4.84 -6.83
C VAL A 75 -15.58 5.47 -7.17
N TRP A 76 -15.58 6.59 -7.90
CA TRP A 76 -16.81 7.30 -8.28
C TRP A 76 -17.70 6.53 -9.26
N THR A 77 -17.15 5.53 -9.96
CA THR A 77 -17.90 4.69 -10.91
C THR A 77 -18.15 3.28 -10.38
N GLU A 78 -17.35 2.81 -9.43
CA GLU A 78 -17.45 1.46 -8.86
C GLU A 78 -18.35 1.41 -7.61
N PHE A 79 -18.68 2.54 -7.00
CA PHE A 79 -19.49 2.63 -5.78
C PHE A 79 -20.69 3.57 -5.95
N ASN A 80 -21.82 3.20 -5.35
CA ASN A 80 -23.12 3.83 -5.61
C ASN A 80 -23.51 4.90 -4.57
N THR A 81 -22.81 4.97 -3.43
CA THR A 81 -23.15 5.89 -2.35
C THR A 81 -21.95 6.77 -1.99
N THR A 82 -22.21 8.01 -1.59
CA THR A 82 -21.17 8.93 -1.13
C THR A 82 -20.42 8.40 0.09
N GLU A 83 -21.10 7.67 0.98
CA GLU A 83 -20.48 7.07 2.16
C GLU A 83 -19.48 5.98 1.77
N ASP A 84 -19.87 5.07 0.87
CA ASP A 84 -18.97 4.02 0.37
C ASP A 84 -17.78 4.62 -0.38
N VAL A 85 -18.03 5.67 -1.19
CA VAL A 85 -16.96 6.40 -1.89
C VAL A 85 -15.97 7.00 -0.90
N ASN A 86 -16.45 7.72 0.11
CA ASN A 86 -15.59 8.34 1.12
C ASN A 86 -14.79 7.30 1.90
N GLN A 87 -15.43 6.19 2.26
CA GLN A 87 -14.78 5.10 2.98
C GLN A 87 -13.70 4.44 2.11
N GLU A 88 -13.98 4.17 0.84
CA GLU A 88 -13.01 3.55 -0.05
C GLU A 88 -11.84 4.50 -0.35
N LEU A 89 -12.09 5.80 -0.54
CA LEU A 89 -11.03 6.79 -0.69
C LEU A 89 -10.10 6.81 0.53
N LYS A 90 -10.61 6.70 1.76
CA LYS A 90 -9.77 6.57 2.96
C LYS A 90 -8.90 5.31 2.90
N LEU A 91 -9.47 4.18 2.52
CA LEU A 91 -8.75 2.91 2.41
C LEU A 91 -7.66 2.95 1.32
N LEU A 92 -7.94 3.55 0.16
CA LEU A 92 -6.96 3.74 -0.92
C LEU A 92 -5.81 4.66 -0.49
N ASN A 93 -6.12 5.78 0.18
CA ASN A 93 -5.11 6.69 0.70
C ASN A 93 -4.21 5.99 1.75
N GLN A 94 -4.80 5.19 2.64
CA GLN A 94 -4.04 4.42 3.62
C GLN A 94 -3.12 3.39 2.95
N ALA A 95 -3.61 2.69 1.93
CA ALA A 95 -2.82 1.74 1.16
C ALA A 95 -1.65 2.43 0.44
N LEU A 96 -1.89 3.57 -0.22
CA LEU A 96 -0.82 4.37 -0.84
C LEU A 96 0.21 4.84 0.20
N ALA A 97 -0.23 5.27 1.38
CA ALA A 97 0.66 5.67 2.46
C ALA A 97 1.52 4.51 3.00
N ASN A 98 0.98 3.28 3.03
CA ASN A 98 1.76 2.08 3.38
C ASN A 98 2.87 1.83 2.34
N VAL A 99 2.55 1.94 1.04
CA VAL A 99 3.53 1.80 -0.05
C VAL A 99 4.60 2.88 0.02
N MET A 100 4.20 4.14 0.24
CA MET A 100 5.13 5.26 0.40
C MET A 100 6.09 5.04 1.56
N ARG A 101 5.59 4.62 2.73
CA ARG A 101 6.44 4.33 3.91
C ARG A 101 7.40 3.18 3.66
N ALA A 102 7.01 2.19 2.86
CA ALA A 102 7.89 1.09 2.48
C ALA A 102 8.96 1.52 1.46
N ALA A 103 8.58 2.36 0.48
CA ALA A 103 9.48 2.86 -0.55
C ALA A 103 10.50 3.88 -0.02
N PHE A 104 10.05 4.71 0.93
CA PHE A 104 10.84 5.77 1.54
C PHE A 104 10.74 5.68 3.07
N PRO A 105 11.49 4.75 3.69
CA PRO A 105 11.50 4.62 5.15
C PRO A 105 11.89 5.94 5.82
N PRO A 106 11.20 6.33 6.91
CA PRO A 106 11.49 7.57 7.61
C PRO A 106 12.92 7.56 8.19
N ARG A 107 13.53 8.75 8.28
CA ARG A 107 14.84 8.91 8.93
C ARG A 107 14.74 8.47 10.39
N LYS A 108 15.71 7.67 10.86
CA LYS A 108 15.72 7.10 12.21
C LYS A 108 15.56 8.15 13.32
N GLU A 109 16.16 9.33 13.15
CA GLU A 109 16.05 10.43 14.13
C GLU A 109 14.62 10.95 14.28
N LEU A 110 13.86 11.02 13.18
CA LEU A 110 12.46 11.43 13.23
C LEU A 110 11.60 10.38 13.94
N VAL A 111 11.88 9.10 13.70
CA VAL A 111 11.22 7.98 14.40
C VAL A 111 11.51 8.05 15.90
N LYS A 112 12.78 8.22 16.28
CA LYS A 112 13.18 8.32 17.69
C LYS A 112 12.51 9.50 18.39
N LYS A 113 12.50 10.68 17.76
CA LYS A 113 11.84 11.87 18.30
C LYS A 113 10.33 11.65 18.48
N ALA A 114 9.67 11.02 17.51
CA ALA A 114 8.26 10.71 17.60
C ALA A 114 7.95 9.75 18.75
N LEU A 115 8.74 8.69 18.92
CA LEU A 115 8.58 7.74 20.03
C LEU A 115 8.73 8.42 21.39
N GLN A 116 9.76 9.24 21.56
CA GLN A 116 9.98 10.01 22.80
C GLN A 116 8.78 10.92 23.11
N GLU A 117 8.28 11.67 22.12
CA GLU A 117 7.13 12.55 22.31
C GLU A 117 5.85 11.76 22.66
N MET A 118 5.62 10.61 22.03
CA MET A 118 4.49 9.74 22.36
C MET A 118 4.58 9.20 23.79
N GLU A 119 5.77 8.79 24.24
CA GLU A 119 6.03 8.36 25.62
C GLU A 119 5.80 9.50 26.61
N HIS A 120 6.23 10.72 26.30
CA HIS A 120 5.98 11.92 27.12
C HIS A 120 4.50 12.26 27.21
N GLN A 121 3.74 12.13 26.14
CA GLN A 121 2.28 12.38 26.13
C GLN A 121 1.51 11.30 26.92
N GLN A 122 1.96 10.05 26.86
CA GLN A 122 1.38 8.96 27.67
C GLN A 122 1.74 9.08 29.15
N GLY A 123 2.94 9.59 29.47
CA GLY A 123 3.38 9.85 30.85
C GLY A 123 2.77 11.10 31.49
N ASN A 124 2.26 12.05 30.69
CA ASN A 124 1.57 13.26 31.14
C ASN A 124 0.03 13.10 31.21
N GLY A 125 -0.47 11.87 31.29
CA GLY A 125 -1.88 11.61 31.56
C GLY A 125 -2.31 12.33 32.83
N LEU A 126 -3.14 13.37 32.67
CA LEU A 126 -3.83 14.08 33.75
C LEU A 126 -4.42 13.06 34.75
N PRO A 127 -4.35 13.31 36.07
CA PRO A 127 -4.98 12.43 37.05
C PRO A 127 -6.48 12.37 36.74
N ILE A 128 -6.98 11.15 36.56
CA ILE A 128 -8.42 10.87 36.54
C ILE A 128 -8.95 11.34 37.89
N LYS A 129 -9.71 12.43 37.90
CA LYS A 129 -10.53 12.85 39.04
C LYS A 129 -11.89 12.19 38.94
#